data_AF-A0A969NEP1-F1
#
_entry.id   AF-A0A969NEP1-F1
#
_cell.length_a   1.000
_cell.length_b   1.000
_cell.length_c   1.000
_cell.angle_alpha   90.00
_cell.angle_beta   90.00
_cell.angle_gamma   90.00
#
_symmetry.space_group_name_H-M   'P 1'
#
loop_
_entity.id
_entity.type
_entity.pdbx_description
1 polymer ?
#
loop_
_entity_poly.entity_id
_entity_poly.type
_entity_poly.pdbx_seq_one_letter_code
_entity_poly.pdbx_strand_id
1 'polypeptide(L)' 'MGLKLAKYYQYIIKEKGMQGRIELGVMTKISSIIAPLQPDSPENIKLFKDAIKKITGKEAPDF' A
#
# COMPACT_ATOMS: atom_id res chain seq x y z
N MET A 1 9.77 10.82 5.08
CA MET A 1 8.64 11.23 4.22
C MET A 1 8.25 10.02 3.41
N GLY A 2 7.00 9.58 3.52
CA GLY A 2 6.46 8.25 3.13
C GLY A 2 6.47 7.94 1.63
N LEU A 3 7.63 7.96 0.98
CA LEU A 3 7.74 7.79 -0.47
C LEU A 3 7.45 6.35 -0.92
N LYS A 4 7.70 5.35 -0.07
CA LYS A 4 7.49 3.93 -0.43
C LYS A 4 6.02 3.56 -0.33
N LEU A 5 5.35 4.01 0.74
CA LEU A 5 3.90 3.83 0.95
C LEU A 5 3.07 4.42 -0.20
N ALA A 6 3.46 5.58 -0.71
CA ALA A 6 2.84 6.18 -1.89
C ALA A 6 3.04 5.34 -3.17
N LYS A 7 4.20 4.71 -3.36
CA LYS A 7 4.49 3.83 -4.51
C LYS A 7 3.66 2.54 -4.45
N TYR A 8 3.47 1.95 -3.27
CA TYR A 8 2.58 0.81 -3.06
C TYR A 8 1.13 1.15 -3.45
N TYR A 9 0.67 2.35 -3.10
CA TYR A 9 -0.63 2.85 -3.52
C TYR A 9 -0.75 3.01 -5.04
N GLN A 10 0.25 3.58 -5.69
CA GLN A 10 0.30 3.68 -7.15
C GLN A 10 0.30 2.31 -7.83
N TYR A 11 1.04 1.35 -7.28
CA TYR A 11 1.10 -0.02 -7.80
C TYR A 11 -0.27 -0.69 -7.76
N ILE A 12 -0.97 -0.64 -6.62
CA ILE A 12 -2.27 -1.29 -6.48
C ILE A 12 -3.36 -0.60 -7.31
N ILE A 13 -3.27 0.72 -7.49
CA ILE A 13 -4.16 1.47 -8.39
C ILE A 13 -3.96 1.01 -9.84
N LYS A 14 -2.71 0.73 -10.25
CA LYS A 14 -2.44 0.18 -11.58
C LYS A 14 -2.93 -1.25 -11.76
N GLU A 15 -2.83 -2.10 -10.73
CA GLU A 15 -3.28 -3.51 -10.83
C GLU A 15 -4.79 -3.69 -10.68
N LYS A 16 -5.42 -3.03 -9.70
CA LYS A 16 -6.83 -3.25 -9.29
C LYS A 16 -7.70 -2.00 -9.39
N GLY A 17 -7.17 -0.87 -9.87
CA GLY A 17 -7.91 0.39 -9.97
C GLY A 17 -8.26 0.98 -8.60
N MET A 18 -9.35 1.75 -8.56
CA MET A 18 -9.83 2.39 -7.33
C MET A 18 -10.21 1.39 -6.23
N GLN A 19 -10.70 0.20 -6.56
CA GLN A 19 -11.01 -0.84 -5.56
C GLN A 19 -9.77 -1.27 -4.79
N GLY A 20 -8.66 -1.50 -5.48
CA GLY A 20 -7.40 -1.88 -4.86
C GLY A 20 -6.86 -0.82 -3.89
N ARG A 21 -7.05 0.46 -4.22
CA ARG A 21 -6.72 1.59 -3.32
C ARG A 21 -7.55 1.56 -2.04
N ILE A 22 -8.85 1.33 -2.15
CA ILE A 22 -9.75 1.31 -0.99
C ILE A 22 -9.41 0.11 -0.09
N GLU A 23 -9.30 -1.08 -0.68
CA GLU A 23 -8.94 -2.31 0.03
C GLU A 23 -7.59 -2.17 0.76
N LEU A 24 -6.58 -1.57 0.12
CA LEU A 24 -5.28 -1.34 0.74
C LEU A 24 -5.40 -0.45 1.98
N GLY A 25 -6.20 0.62 1.90
CA GLY A 25 -6.42 1.52 3.02
C GLY A 25 -7.17 0.86 4.17
N VAL A 26 -8.11 -0.02 3.86
CA VAL A 26 -8.86 -0.79 4.87
C VAL A 26 -7.97 -1.81 5.56
N MET A 27 -7.16 -2.57 4.82
CA MET A 27 -6.28 -3.60 5.40
C MET A 27 -5.13 -2.99 6.21
N THR A 28 -4.48 -1.96 5.68
CA THR A 28 -3.32 -1.34 6.32
C THR A 28 -3.72 -0.33 7.40
N LYS A 29 -5.02 0.00 7.50
CA LYS A 29 -5.56 1.11 8.30
C LYS A 29 -4.94 2.47 7.97
N ILE A 30 -4.22 2.57 6.86
CA ILE A 30 -3.52 3.77 6.42
C ILE A 30 -4.10 4.17 5.08
N SER A 31 -4.97 5.18 5.08
CA SER A 31 -5.53 5.71 3.85
C SER A 31 -4.45 6.32 2.96
N SER A 32 -4.62 6.20 1.63
CA SER A 32 -3.75 6.84 0.61
C SER A 32 -3.41 8.31 0.84
N ILE A 33 -4.27 9.05 1.54
CA ILE A 33 -4.09 10.46 1.88
C ILE A 33 -3.04 10.63 3.00
N ILE A 34 -3.05 9.74 3.99
CA ILE A 34 -2.13 9.77 5.13
C ILE A 34 -0.90 8.89 4.92
N ALA A 35 -0.92 7.97 3.95
CA ALA A 35 0.22 7.14 3.56
C ALA A 35 1.54 7.92 3.33
N PRO A 36 1.57 9.05 2.60
CA PRO A 36 2.80 9.85 2.46
C PRO A 36 3.22 10.60 3.74
N LEU A 37 2.27 10.79 4.67
CA LEU A 37 2.48 11.45 5.96
C LEU A 37 2.95 10.45 7.03
N GLN A 38 2.73 9.15 6.83
CA GLN A 38 3.22 8.11 7.71
C GLN A 38 4.73 7.86 7.50
N PRO A 39 5.47 7.53 8.57
CA PRO A 39 6.84 7.09 8.44
C PRO A 39 6.90 5.75 7.68
N ASP A 40 7.92 5.59 6.83
CA ASP A 40 8.28 4.32 6.19
C ASP A 40 8.89 3.34 7.22
N SER A 41 8.22 3.15 8.35
CA SER A 41 8.61 2.16 9.34
C SER A 41 8.51 0.76 8.71
N PRO A 42 9.43 -0.15 9.06
CA PRO A 42 9.44 -1.52 8.51
C PRO A 42 8.12 -2.27 8.78
N GLU A 43 7.43 -1.93 9.86
CA GLU A 43 6.09 -2.43 10.17
C GLU A 43 5.04 -2.00 9.14
N ASN A 44 5.00 -0.71 8.78
CA ASN A 44 4.09 -0.19 7.76
C ASN A 44 4.40 -0.80 6.40
N ILE A 45 5.68 -0.92 6.03
CA ILE A 45 6.08 -1.55 4.77
C ILE A 45 5.62 -3.01 4.73
N LYS A 46 5.81 -3.78 5.80
CA LYS A 46 5.31 -5.16 5.89
C LYS A 46 3.79 -5.25 5.76
N LEU A 47 3.06 -4.38 6.46
CA LEU A 47 1.59 -4.30 6.36
C LEU A 47 1.14 -4.04 4.93
N PHE A 48 1.78 -3.10 4.24
CA PHE A 48 1.47 -2.77 2.86
C PHE A 48 1.80 -3.92 1.90
N LYS A 49 2.94 -4.59 2.08
CA LYS A 49 3.29 -5.76 1.26
C LYS A 49 2.32 -6.92 1.44
N ASP A 50 1.93 -7.23 2.68
CA ASP A 50 0.96 -8.30 2.97
C ASP A 50 -0.42 -7.96 2.39
N ALA A 51 -0.87 -6.72 2.59
CA ALA A 51 -2.14 -6.26 2.05
C ALA A 51 -2.16 -6.28 0.52
N ILE A 52 -1.12 -5.80 -0.16
CA ILE A 52 -1.01 -5.90 -1.63
C ILE A 52 -1.04 -7.36 -2.06
N LYS A 53 -0.27 -8.24 -1.40
CA LYS A 53 -0.27 -9.67 -1.73
C LYS A 53 -1.65 -10.30 -1.59
N LYS A 54 -2.43 -9.92 -0.57
CA LYS A 54 -3.81 -10.39 -0.42
C LYS A 54 -4.75 -9.83 -1.47
N ILE A 55 -4.60 -8.56 -1.88
CA ILE A 55 -5.53 -7.91 -2.81
C ILE A 55 -5.27 -8.32 -4.25
N THR A 56 -3.99 -8.37 -4.66
CA THR A 56 -3.60 -8.62 -6.06
C THR A 56 -3.21 -10.08 -6.31
N GLY A 57 -2.91 -10.83 -5.25
CA GLY A 57 -2.37 -12.19 -5.36
C GLY A 57 -0.89 -12.23 -5.77
N LYS A 58 -0.24 -11.07 -5.97
CA LYS A 58 1.17 -10.96 -6.37
C LYS A 58 2.02 -10.34 -5.27
N GLU A 59 3.30 -10.66 -5.28
CA GLU A 59 4.24 -10.05 -4.35
C GLU A 59 4.38 -8.56 -4.64
N ALA A 60 4.24 -7.76 -3.58
CA ALA A 60 4.41 -6.32 -3.66
C ALA A 60 5.88 -5.99 -3.99
N PRO A 61 6.15 -5.04 -4.91
CA PRO A 61 7.52 -4.68 -5.28
C PRO A 61 8.30 -4.11 -4.09
N ASP A 62 9.57 -4.48 -3.94
CA ASP A 62 10.45 -3.90 -2.93
C ASP A 62 10.91 -2.50 -3.37
N PHE A 63 10.23 -1.46 -2.87
CA PHE A 63 10.55 -0.05 -3.12
C PHE A 63 11.40 0.60 -2.03
#